data_AF-A0A0C3BU32-F1
#
_entry.id   AF-A0A0C3BU32-F1
#
_cell.length_a   1.000
_cell.length_b   1.000
_cell.length_c   1.000
_cell.angle_alpha   90.00
_cell.angle_beta   90.00
_cell.angle_gamma   90.00
#
_symmetry.space_group_name_H-M   'P 1'
#
loop_
_entity.id
_entity.type
_entity.pdbx_description
1 polymer ?
#
loop_
_entity_poly.entity_id
_entity_poly.type
_entity_poly.pdbx_seq_one_letter_code
_entity_poly.pdbx_strand_id
1 'polypeptide(L)'
;MQSFRLNDQASRLHQKRAQSEVEASASHPRNRLLSATLSDLLDERKWAASPKELESIANKYDMDIVKLESLARFVNSPTVGEGTTVRNRDASGEQMITSEAMWAEPPYLMKTNRAP
;
A
#
# COMPACT_ATOMS: atom_id res chain seq x y z
N MET A 1 2.88 -34.82 11.33
CA MET A 1 2.85 -34.18 10.00
C MET A 1 3.51 -32.80 10.13
N GLN A 2 4.58 -32.53 9.39
CA GLN A 2 5.37 -31.30 9.48
C GLN A 2 4.82 -30.23 8.52
N SER A 3 4.32 -29.12 9.06
CA SER A 3 3.85 -27.95 8.31
C SER A 3 4.66 -26.71 8.67
N PHE A 4 5.94 -26.67 8.26
CA PHE A 4 6.81 -25.50 8.52
C PHE A 4 7.69 -25.08 7.33
N ARG A 5 7.40 -25.52 6.09
CA ARG A 5 8.29 -25.25 4.93
C ARG A 5 7.74 -24.36 3.82
N LEU A 6 6.46 -24.00 3.86
CA LEU A 6 5.84 -23.17 2.81
C LEU A 6 6.14 -21.67 3.00
N ASN A 7 6.05 -21.15 4.24
CA ASN A 7 6.35 -19.74 4.52
C ASN A 7 7.80 -19.38 4.20
N ASP A 8 8.76 -20.25 4.52
CA ASP A 8 10.17 -19.98 4.32
C ASP A 8 10.56 -19.91 2.84
N GLN A 9 9.93 -20.74 1.99
CA GLN A 9 10.12 -20.69 0.54
C GLN A 9 9.45 -19.47 -0.08
N ALA A 10 8.23 -19.11 0.35
CA ALA A 10 7.54 -17.92 -0.11
C ALA A 10 8.33 -16.66 0.22
N SER A 11 8.76 -16.50 1.49
CA SER A 11 9.57 -15.37 1.94
C SER A 11 10.87 -15.23 1.16
N ARG A 12 11.58 -16.33 0.92
CA ARG A 12 12.81 -16.33 0.10
C ARG A 12 12.54 -15.94 -1.35
N LEU A 13 11.41 -16.35 -1.91
CA LEU A 13 11.02 -15.98 -3.28
C LEU A 13 10.69 -14.47 -3.37
N HIS A 14 9.97 -13.93 -2.39
CA HIS A 14 9.70 -12.50 -2.28
C HIS A 14 11.00 -11.69 -2.10
N GLN A 15 11.91 -12.18 -1.26
CA GLN A 15 13.19 -11.52 -1.01
C GLN A 15 14.08 -11.52 -2.25
N LYS A 16 14.12 -12.63 -3.00
CA LYS A 16 14.85 -12.68 -4.29
C LYS A 16 14.26 -11.75 -5.33
N ARG A 17 12.93 -11.65 -5.43
CA ARG A 17 12.28 -10.68 -6.33
C ARG A 17 12.64 -9.25 -5.94
N ALA A 18 12.49 -8.90 -4.65
CA ALA A 18 12.86 -7.58 -4.16
C ALA A 18 14.34 -7.24 -4.45
N GLN A 19 15.24 -8.21 -4.31
CA GLN A 19 16.66 -8.01 -4.57
C GLN A 19 16.96 -7.82 -6.07
N SER A 20 16.36 -8.63 -6.95
CA SER A 20 16.49 -8.44 -8.41
C SER A 20 15.87 -7.13 -8.90
N GLU A 21 14.80 -6.67 -8.26
CA GLU A 21 14.15 -5.39 -8.54
C GLU A 21 15.03 -4.20 -8.12
N VAL A 22 15.73 -4.30 -6.98
CA VAL A 22 16.72 -3.30 -6.53
C VAL A 22 17.94 -3.28 -7.45
N GLU A 23 18.43 -4.43 -7.92
CA GLU A 23 19.58 -4.51 -8.83
C GLU A 23 19.26 -3.94 -10.23
N ALA A 24 18.01 -4.01 -10.67
CA ALA A 24 17.54 -3.37 -11.90
C ALA A 24 17.39 -1.83 -11.79
N SER A 25 17.60 -1.26 -10.60
CA SER A 25 17.28 0.14 -10.26
C SER A 25 18.25 1.20 -10.77
N ALA A 26 19.40 0.80 -11.32
CA ALA A 26 20.48 1.72 -11.70
C ALA A 26 20.10 2.76 -12.78
N SER A 27 18.92 2.64 -13.40
CA SER A 27 18.33 3.63 -14.31
C SER A 27 16.81 3.50 -14.26
N HIS A 28 16.16 4.00 -13.21
CA HIS A 28 14.70 4.08 -13.20
C HIS A 28 14.24 5.29 -14.03
N PRO A 29 13.51 5.09 -15.15
CA PRO A 29 12.85 6.19 -15.81
C PRO A 29 11.66 6.65 -14.97
N ARG A 30 11.45 7.97 -14.93
CA ARG A 30 10.33 8.61 -14.23
C ARG A 30 8.99 7.92 -14.49
N ASN A 31 8.18 7.74 -13.45
CA ASN A 31 6.92 6.97 -13.45
C ASN A 31 7.06 5.46 -13.66
N ARG A 32 8.23 4.89 -13.43
CA ARG A 32 8.42 3.44 -13.48
C ARG A 32 8.85 2.96 -12.11
N LEU A 33 7.87 2.48 -11.37
CA LEU A 33 8.04 2.01 -10.00
C LEU A 33 7.94 0.50 -9.93
N LEU A 34 8.73 -0.07 -9.02
CA LEU A 34 8.56 -1.44 -8.57
C LEU A 34 7.21 -1.58 -7.88
N SER A 35 6.62 -2.77 -7.92
CA SER A 35 5.30 -3.00 -7.33
C SER A 35 5.27 -2.73 -5.82
N ALA A 36 6.36 -3.08 -5.11
CA ALA A 36 6.50 -2.77 -3.69
C ALA A 36 6.53 -1.25 -3.44
N THR A 37 7.35 -0.53 -4.20
CA THR A 37 7.45 0.94 -4.10
C THR A 37 6.15 1.65 -4.46
N LEU A 38 5.39 1.12 -5.43
CA LEU A 38 4.06 1.64 -5.75
C LEU A 38 3.08 1.42 -4.60
N SER A 39 3.14 0.27 -3.91
CA SER A 39 2.33 0.03 -2.71
C SER A 39 2.64 1.04 -1.62
N ASP A 40 3.93 1.29 -1.35
CA ASP A 40 4.36 2.28 -0.35
C ASP A 40 3.89 3.70 -0.71
N LEU A 41 4.00 4.07 -1.99
CA LEU A 41 3.51 5.36 -2.50
C LEU A 41 2.01 5.50 -2.27
N LEU A 42 1.22 4.50 -2.67
CA LEU A 42 -0.23 4.50 -2.47
C LEU A 42 -0.58 4.53 -0.99
N ASP A 43 0.20 3.87 -0.13
CA ASP A 43 0.02 3.93 1.31
C ASP A 43 0.23 5.33 1.88
N GLU A 44 1.31 6.01 1.51
CA GLU A 44 1.60 7.39 1.94
C GLU A 44 0.55 8.37 1.40
N ARG A 45 0.13 8.20 0.14
CA ARG A 45 -0.89 9.03 -0.50
C ARG A 45 -2.16 9.12 0.35
N LYS A 46 -2.63 8.02 0.96
CA LYS A 46 -3.89 7.98 1.73
C LYS A 46 -3.93 9.00 2.87
N TRP A 47 -2.78 9.40 3.36
CA TRP A 47 -2.65 10.29 4.51
C TRP A 47 -2.33 11.73 4.13
N ALA A 48 -2.17 12.02 2.83
CA ALA A 48 -1.91 13.38 2.36
C ALA A 48 -3.03 14.32 2.84
N ALA A 49 -2.66 15.38 3.56
CA ALA A 49 -3.58 16.36 4.13
C ALA A 49 -3.84 17.54 3.18
N SER A 50 -3.08 17.66 2.09
CA SER A 50 -3.24 18.71 1.07
C SER A 50 -2.74 18.28 -0.32
N PRO A 51 -3.17 18.96 -1.41
CA PRO A 51 -2.64 18.72 -2.75
C PRO A 51 -1.12 18.91 -2.86
N LYS A 52 -0.56 19.89 -2.12
CA LYS A 52 0.88 20.17 -2.08
C LYS A 52 1.66 19.02 -1.45
N GLU A 53 1.09 18.38 -0.44
CA GLU A 53 1.68 17.21 0.18
C GLU A 53 1.64 16.01 -0.77
N LEU A 54 0.56 15.83 -1.53
CA LEU A 54 0.52 14.80 -2.57
C LEU A 54 1.59 15.03 -3.65
N GLU A 55 1.83 16.27 -4.07
CA GLU A 55 2.91 16.61 -5.01
C GLU A 55 4.29 16.29 -4.42
N SER A 56 4.50 16.56 -3.13
CA SER A 56 5.74 16.20 -2.43
C SER A 56 5.94 14.67 -2.38
N ILE A 57 4.87 13.91 -2.14
CA ILE A 57 4.91 12.44 -2.18
C ILE A 57 5.24 11.98 -3.60
N ALA A 58 4.56 12.49 -4.62
CA ALA A 58 4.83 12.12 -6.01
C ALA A 58 6.32 12.35 -6.39
N ASN A 59 6.88 13.50 -6.01
CA ASN A 59 8.28 13.83 -6.26
C ASN A 59 9.26 12.91 -5.52
N LYS A 60 8.97 12.53 -4.27
CA LYS A 60 9.79 11.58 -3.49
C LYS A 60 9.94 10.24 -4.19
N TYR A 61 8.91 9.80 -4.92
CA TYR A 61 8.90 8.54 -5.66
C TYR A 61 9.17 8.73 -7.17
N ASP A 62 9.67 9.89 -7.61
CA ASP A 62 9.91 10.19 -9.04
C ASP A 62 8.70 9.90 -9.95
N MET A 63 7.51 10.33 -9.48
CA MET A 63 6.24 10.19 -10.19
C MET A 63 5.63 11.55 -10.53
N ASP A 64 5.06 11.65 -11.72
CA ASP A 64 4.25 12.79 -12.14
C ASP A 64 2.93 12.81 -11.37
N ILE A 65 2.60 13.95 -10.77
CA ILE A 65 1.36 14.13 -10.01
C ILE A 65 0.11 13.77 -10.83
N VAL A 66 0.06 14.19 -12.10
CA VAL A 66 -1.07 13.90 -13.00
C VAL A 66 -1.23 12.40 -13.24
N LYS A 67 -0.12 11.67 -13.37
CA LYS A 67 -0.16 10.21 -13.55
C LYS A 67 -0.55 9.51 -12.26
N LEU A 68 -0.05 9.98 -11.12
CA LEU A 68 -0.44 9.45 -9.81
C LEU A 68 -1.94 9.63 -9.57
N GLU A 69 -2.48 10.81 -9.85
CA GLU A 69 -3.91 11.10 -9.73
C GLU A 69 -4.75 10.24 -10.69
N SER A 70 -4.29 10.05 -11.93
CA SER A 70 -4.97 9.17 -12.88
C SER A 70 -4.93 7.70 -12.44
N LEU A 71 -3.78 7.22 -11.96
CA LEU A 71 -3.61 5.84 -11.52
C LEU A 71 -4.52 5.53 -10.34
N ALA A 72 -4.58 6.44 -9.37
CA ALA A 72 -5.33 6.23 -8.15
C ALA A 72 -6.85 6.29 -8.30
N ARG A 73 -7.36 6.62 -9.49
CA ARG A 73 -8.78 6.39 -9.83
C ARG A 73 -9.12 4.91 -9.95
N PHE A 74 -8.12 4.07 -10.21
CA PHE A 74 -8.31 2.65 -10.52
C PHE A 74 -7.66 1.73 -9.50
N VAL A 75 -6.58 2.16 -8.85
CA VAL A 75 -5.84 1.34 -7.88
C VAL A 75 -5.56 2.12 -6.60
N ASN A 76 -5.70 1.45 -5.47
CA ASN A 76 -5.39 1.97 -4.14
C ASN A 76 -4.88 0.82 -3.27
N SER A 77 -4.26 1.11 -2.13
CA SER A 77 -3.88 0.10 -1.15
C SER A 77 -4.95 -0.02 -0.06
N PRO A 78 -5.30 -1.24 0.38
CA PRO A 78 -6.28 -1.42 1.44
C PRO A 78 -5.74 -0.85 2.76
N THR A 79 -6.64 -0.34 3.60
CA THR A 79 -6.35 0.12 4.97
C THR A 79 -7.13 -0.74 5.95
N VAL A 80 -6.64 -0.91 7.17
CA VAL A 80 -7.41 -1.56 8.24
C VAL A 80 -8.41 -0.57 8.81
N GLY A 81 -9.69 -0.95 8.85
CA GLY A 81 -10.73 -0.15 9.50
C GLY A 81 -10.46 0.00 10.99
N GLU A 82 -10.37 1.24 11.48
CA GLU A 82 -10.24 1.49 12.91
C GLU A 82 -11.43 0.87 13.67
N GLY A 83 -11.13 0.16 14.77
CA GLY A 83 -12.16 -0.48 15.60
C GLY A 83 -12.76 -1.77 15.04
N THR A 84 -12.35 -2.23 13.86
CA THR A 84 -12.90 -3.44 13.21
C THR A 84 -12.17 -4.73 13.60
N THR A 85 -11.17 -4.63 14.49
CA THR A 85 -10.35 -5.78 14.87
C THR A 85 -11.09 -6.66 15.87
N VAL A 86 -11.48 -7.86 15.43
CA VAL A 86 -12.12 -8.89 16.25
C VAL A 86 -11.09 -9.97 16.59
N ARG A 87 -10.98 -10.28 17.89
CA ARG A 87 -10.16 -11.39 18.38
C ARG A 87 -11.07 -12.57 18.69
N ASN A 88 -10.99 -13.61 17.88
CA ASN A 88 -11.72 -14.85 18.08
C ASN A 88 -10.76 -15.96 18.48
N ARG A 89 -11.29 -16.96 19.19
CA ARG A 89 -10.58 -18.20 19.44
C ARG A 89 -11.26 -19.30 18.64
N ASP A 90 -10.50 -20.02 17.83
CA ASP A 90 -11.06 -21.13 17.08
C ASP A 90 -11.25 -22.37 17.97
N ALA A 91 -11.89 -23.40 17.41
CA ALA A 91 -12.15 -24.66 18.13
C ALA A 91 -10.87 -25.43 18.51
N SER A 92 -9.73 -25.13 17.88
CA SER A 92 -8.40 -25.65 18.22
C SER A 92 -7.71 -24.87 19.34
N GLY A 93 -8.28 -23.74 19.77
CA GLY A 93 -7.70 -22.87 20.80
C GLY A 93 -6.71 -21.82 20.26
N GLU A 94 -6.49 -21.78 18.94
CA GLU A 94 -5.67 -20.76 18.29
C GLU A 94 -6.41 -19.41 18.27
N GLN A 95 -5.64 -18.33 18.40
CA GLN A 95 -6.17 -16.97 18.35
C GLN A 95 -6.20 -16.49 16.91
N MET A 96 -7.39 -16.20 16.40
CA MET A 96 -7.61 -15.60 15.11
C MET A 96 -7.90 -14.11 15.29
N ILE A 97 -7.12 -13.27 14.61
CA ILE A 97 -7.34 -11.83 14.55
C ILE A 97 -7.91 -11.53 13.16
N THR A 98 -9.12 -10.98 13.12
CA THR A 98 -9.77 -10.55 11.89
C THR A 98 -9.96 -9.04 11.94
N SER A 99 -9.62 -8.34 10.87
CA SER A 99 -9.86 -6.90 10.73
C SER A 99 -10.54 -6.62 9.39
N GLU A 100 -11.41 -5.63 9.34
CA GLU A 100 -12.07 -5.22 8.10
C GLU A 100 -11.10 -4.39 7.25
N ALA A 101 -11.03 -4.69 5.96
CA ALA A 101 -10.29 -3.89 5.00
C ALA A 101 -11.19 -2.79 4.44
N MET A 102 -10.70 -1.55 4.46
CA MET A 102 -11.37 -0.38 3.91
C MET A 102 -10.53 0.31 2.84
N TRP A 103 -11.19 0.93 1.88
CA TRP A 103 -10.57 1.81 0.90
C TRP A 103 -10.60 3.24 1.43
N ALA A 104 -9.43 3.82 1.73
CA ALA A 104 -9.33 5.17 2.23
C ALA A 104 -8.86 6.13 1.14
N GLU A 105 -9.45 7.32 1.11
CA GLU A 105 -9.04 8.43 0.24
C GLU A 105 -8.37 9.54 1.05
N PRO A 106 -7.46 10.32 0.44
CA PRO A 106 -6.83 11.46 1.09
C PRO A 106 -7.84 12.42 1.75
N PRO A 107 -7.65 12.82 3.01
CA PRO A 107 -8.59 13.68 3.75
C PRO A 107 -8.94 15.01 3.06
N TYR A 108 -8.05 15.58 2.26
CA TYR A 108 -8.33 16.83 1.56
C TYR A 108 -9.39 16.70 0.46
N LEU A 109 -9.60 15.49 -0.09
CA LEU A 109 -10.66 15.22 -1.07
C LEU A 109 -12.06 15.21 -0.42
N MET A 110 -12.14 14.93 0.89
CA MET A 110 -13.41 15.00 1.61
C MET A 110 -13.83 16.43 1.94
N LYS A 111 -12.88 17.37 2.02
CA LYS A 111 -13.15 18.78 2.35
C LYS A 111 -13.78 19.56 1.20
N THR A 112 -13.59 19.13 -0.04
CA THR A 112 -14.11 19.82 -1.24
C THR A 112 -15.59 19.51 -1.52
N ASN A 113 -16.16 18.46 -0.91
CA ASN A 113 -17.57 18.08 -1.07
C ASN A 113 -18.52 18.77 -0.06
N ARG A 114 -18.06 19.79 0.66
CA ARG A 114 -18.88 20.66 1.52
C ARG A 114 -18.87 22.10 0.98
N ALA A 115 -19.68 22.37 -0.02
CA ALA A 115 -20.21 23.71 -0.29
C ALA A 115 -21.67 23.57 -0.79
N PRO A 116 -22.60 24.39 -0.27
CA PRO A 116 -24.01 24.40 -0.70
C PRO A 116 -24.21 24.95 -2.12
#